data_AF-A0A3R6PNK2-F1
#
_entry.id   AF-A0A3R6PNK2-F1
#
_cell.length_a   1.000
_cell.length_b   1.000
_cell.length_c   1.000
_cell.angle_alpha   90.00
_cell.angle_beta   90.00
_cell.angle_gamma   90.00
#
_symmetry.space_group_name_H-M   'P 1'
#
loop_
_entity.id
_entity.type
_entity.pdbx_description
1 polymer ?
#
loop_
_entity_poly.entity_id
_entity_poly.type
_entity_poly.pdbx_seq_one_letter_code
_entity_poly.pdbx_strand_id
1 'polypeptide(L)'
;MWYYVHDDYDVYNEWDDTDAEEMKEPQERSWMRMNRIILASHGGLSAGMKDTVQMILGELPNLYALATLRDETEPITVAARRLLDGFAAEDAVYIVTDVMGGSVNNEMLTLLPEYPAVHLICGMNASLVLTLASNDEALTQDELAECIADAKAQIIDCNLLLKNAAQDEEDDL
;
A
#
# COMPACT_ATOMS: atom_id res chain seq x y z
N MET A 1 -29.90 30.09 -72.06
CA MET A 1 -30.16 29.97 -70.61
C MET A 1 -29.14 28.95 -70.08
N TRP A 2 -28.09 29.45 -69.38
CA TRP A 2 -27.11 28.82 -68.46
C TRP A 2 -26.46 27.44 -68.82
N TYR A 3 -25.20 27.41 -69.30
CA TYR A 3 -23.87 27.20 -68.64
C TYR A 3 -23.61 25.74 -68.13
N TYR A 4 -22.85 24.91 -68.87
CA TYR A 4 -21.41 24.51 -68.75
C TYR A 4 -21.14 23.41 -67.66
N VAL A 5 -21.05 22.11 -68.02
CA VAL A 5 -19.85 21.19 -68.12
C VAL A 5 -18.74 21.40 -67.06
N HIS A 6 -18.12 20.41 -66.39
CA HIS A 6 -17.79 19.01 -66.71
C HIS A 6 -17.26 18.25 -65.43
N ASP A 7 -17.14 16.92 -65.52
CA ASP A 7 -16.13 16.01 -64.88
C ASP A 7 -16.33 15.50 -63.43
N ASP A 8 -15.92 14.28 -63.04
CA ASP A 8 -15.29 13.14 -63.73
C ASP A 8 -15.42 11.84 -62.91
N TYR A 9 -14.94 10.74 -63.51
CA TYR A 9 -15.08 9.32 -63.19
C TYR A 9 -14.53 8.77 -61.85
N ASP A 10 -15.15 7.66 -61.43
CA ASP A 10 -14.67 6.64 -60.49
C ASP A 10 -13.24 6.15 -60.79
N VAL A 11 -12.39 6.12 -59.76
CA VAL A 11 -11.29 5.14 -59.63
C VAL A 11 -11.16 4.79 -58.15
N TYR A 12 -11.29 3.50 -57.83
CA TYR A 12 -11.02 2.91 -56.52
C TYR A 12 -9.55 3.16 -56.14
N ASN A 13 -9.32 3.96 -55.11
CA ASN A 13 -8.00 4.08 -54.48
C ASN A 13 -7.77 2.95 -53.49
N GLU A 14 -6.57 2.38 -53.57
CA GLU A 14 -5.92 1.49 -52.62
C GLU A 14 -6.13 1.97 -51.19
N TRP A 15 -6.69 1.12 -50.33
CA TRP A 15 -6.70 1.37 -48.89
C TRP A 15 -5.37 0.90 -48.33
N ASP A 16 -4.60 1.88 -47.88
CA ASP A 16 -3.32 1.77 -47.20
C ASP A 16 -3.50 1.02 -45.87
N ASP A 17 -2.59 0.09 -45.61
CA ASP A 17 -2.66 -0.96 -44.59
C ASP A 17 -2.21 -0.45 -43.19
N THR A 18 -2.56 0.79 -42.80
CA THR A 18 -1.93 1.44 -41.63
C THR A 18 -2.83 2.09 -40.58
N ASP A 19 -4.15 2.05 -40.69
CA ASP A 19 -5.04 2.64 -39.66
C ASP A 19 -6.07 1.64 -39.11
N ALA A 20 -5.64 0.41 -38.84
CA ALA A 20 -6.34 -0.42 -37.86
C ALA A 20 -5.98 0.11 -36.47
N GLU A 21 -6.92 0.86 -35.89
CA GLU A 21 -6.91 1.23 -34.48
C GLU A 21 -6.41 0.06 -33.64
N GLU A 22 -5.20 0.22 -33.11
CA GLU A 22 -4.61 -0.66 -32.11
C GLU A 22 -5.49 -0.51 -30.86
N MET A 23 -6.59 -1.27 -30.83
CA MET A 23 -7.31 -1.63 -29.61
C MET A 23 -6.28 -2.33 -28.74
N LYS A 24 -5.49 -1.55 -28.01
CA LYS A 24 -4.57 -2.05 -27.00
C LYS A 24 -5.40 -2.95 -26.12
N GLU A 25 -5.09 -4.25 -26.20
CA GLU A 25 -5.63 -5.24 -25.28
C GLU A 25 -5.60 -4.65 -23.87
N PRO A 26 -6.64 -4.85 -23.05
CA PRO A 26 -6.54 -4.52 -21.63
C PRO A 26 -5.29 -5.25 -21.16
N GLN A 27 -4.23 -4.51 -20.81
CA GLN A 27 -3.00 -5.10 -20.31
C GLN A 27 -3.43 -6.14 -19.28
N GLU A 28 -3.19 -7.41 -19.58
CA GLU A 28 -3.34 -8.49 -18.63
C GLU A 28 -2.50 -8.06 -17.44
N ARG A 29 -3.16 -7.51 -16.41
CA ARG A 29 -2.52 -7.27 -15.13
C ARG A 29 -2.15 -8.66 -14.68
N SER A 30 -0.89 -9.00 -14.95
CA SER A 30 -0.21 -10.13 -14.34
C SER A 30 -0.73 -10.18 -12.91
N TRP A 31 -1.30 -11.32 -12.53
CA TRP A 31 -1.70 -11.66 -11.18
C TRP A 31 -0.43 -11.75 -10.31
N MET A 32 0.38 -10.69 -10.31
CA MET A 32 1.51 -10.55 -9.44
C MET A 32 0.92 -10.59 -8.04
N ARG A 33 1.36 -11.58 -7.27
CA ARG A 33 1.17 -11.60 -5.82
C ARG A 33 1.41 -10.18 -5.32
N MET A 34 0.45 -9.61 -4.61
CA MET A 34 0.59 -8.27 -4.07
C MET A 34 0.75 -8.35 -2.56
N ASN A 35 1.66 -7.55 -2.03
CA ASN A 35 1.67 -7.25 -0.61
C ASN A 35 0.45 -6.38 -0.28
N ARG A 36 -0.45 -6.89 0.55
CA ARG A 36 -1.62 -6.18 1.09
C ARG A 36 -1.28 -5.69 2.49
N ILE A 37 -1.48 -4.40 2.74
CA ILE A 37 -1.16 -3.80 4.04
C ILE A 37 -2.43 -3.21 4.63
N ILE A 38 -2.86 -3.70 5.79
CA ILE A 38 -4.00 -3.17 6.52
C ILE A 38 -3.49 -2.44 7.76
N LEU A 39 -3.66 -1.13 7.81
CA LEU A 39 -3.40 -0.30 8.99
C LEU A 39 -4.65 -0.30 9.86
N ALA A 40 -4.54 -0.71 11.12
CA ALA A 40 -5.66 -0.76 12.06
C ALA A 40 -5.35 0.03 13.34
N SER A 41 -6.23 0.93 13.76
CA SER A 41 -5.99 1.74 14.96
C SER A 41 -7.26 2.24 15.65
N HIS A 42 -7.11 2.75 16.87
CA HIS A 42 -8.11 3.63 17.47
C HIS A 42 -8.12 4.99 16.77
N GLY A 43 -9.32 5.53 16.51
CA GLY A 43 -9.45 6.85 15.91
C GLY A 43 -8.75 6.96 14.54
N GLY A 44 -8.37 8.18 14.16
CA GLY A 44 -7.84 8.50 12.83
C GLY A 44 -6.37 8.16 12.57
N LEU A 45 -5.68 7.42 13.45
CA LEU A 45 -4.25 7.16 13.30
C LEU A 45 -3.91 6.38 12.02
N SER A 46 -4.64 5.30 11.71
CA SER A 46 -4.44 4.48 10.51
C SER A 46 -4.69 5.28 9.22
N ALA A 47 -5.72 6.12 9.20
CA ALA A 47 -6.03 6.99 8.08
C ALA A 47 -4.94 8.06 7.87
N GLY A 48 -4.49 8.71 8.95
CA GLY A 48 -3.39 9.69 8.88
C GLY A 48 -2.05 9.05 8.51
N MET A 49 -1.78 7.82 8.97
CA MET A 49 -0.59 7.06 8.57
C MET A 49 -0.63 6.72 7.08
N LYS A 50 -1.78 6.24 6.58
CA LYS A 50 -1.98 6.00 5.15
C LYS A 50 -1.73 7.26 4.33
N ASP A 51 -2.31 8.39 4.72
CA ASP A 51 -2.11 9.68 4.07
C ASP A 51 -0.62 10.08 4.06
N THR A 52 0.05 10.00 5.20
CA THR A 52 1.49 10.30 5.34
C THR A 52 2.35 9.46 4.38
N VAL A 53 2.08 8.15 4.30
CA VAL A 53 2.84 7.25 3.43
C VAL A 53 2.56 7.55 1.95
N GLN A 54 1.31 7.86 1.60
CA GLN A 54 0.95 8.24 0.24
C GLN A 54 1.52 9.60 -0.19
N MET A 55 1.75 10.52 0.74
CA MET A 55 2.49 11.76 0.45
C MET A 55 3.94 11.48 0.01
N ILE A 56 4.53 10.37 0.46
CA ILE A 56 5.93 10.01 0.20
C ILE A 56 6.05 9.09 -1.03
N LEU A 57 5.22 8.04 -1.10
CA LEU A 57 5.31 7.00 -2.14
C LEU A 57 4.29 7.16 -3.28
N GLY A 58 3.36 8.12 -3.17
CA GLY A 58 2.27 8.30 -4.12
C GLY A 58 1.06 7.41 -3.83
N GLU A 59 0.24 7.14 -4.85
CA GLU A 59 -0.95 6.30 -4.67
C GLU A 59 -0.57 4.83 -4.38
N LEU A 60 -1.14 4.29 -3.30
CA LEU A 60 -0.89 2.91 -2.86
C LEU A 60 -2.22 2.13 -2.81
N PRO A 61 -2.62 1.47 -3.92
CA PRO A 61 -3.90 0.75 -3.99
C PRO A 61 -3.95 -0.51 -3.11
N ASN A 62 -2.79 -0.95 -2.62
CA ASN A 62 -2.61 -2.09 -1.72
C ASN A 62 -2.52 -1.71 -0.24
N LEU A 63 -2.65 -0.42 0.11
CA LEU A 63 -2.64 0.10 1.47
C LEU A 63 -4.07 0.46 1.92
N TYR A 64 -4.54 -0.21 2.97
CA TYR A 64 -5.88 -0.07 3.52
C TYR A 64 -5.81 0.50 4.94
N ALA A 65 -6.82 1.27 5.33
CA ALA A 65 -6.92 1.82 6.68
C ALA A 65 -8.26 1.43 7.30
N LEU A 66 -8.21 0.86 8.49
CA LEU A 66 -9.35 0.54 9.35
C LEU A 66 -9.20 1.29 10.67
N ALA A 67 -10.31 1.78 11.19
CA ALA A 67 -10.34 2.50 12.45
C ALA A 67 -11.45 1.94 13.32
N THR A 68 -11.30 2.07 14.64
CA THR A 68 -12.42 2.01 15.57
C THR A 68 -12.73 3.43 16.03
N LEU A 69 -13.90 3.94 15.66
CA LEU A 69 -14.40 5.24 16.06
C LEU A 69 -15.33 5.14 17.29
N ARG A 70 -15.66 6.28 17.92
CA ARG A 70 -16.47 6.31 19.16
C ARG A 70 -17.92 5.91 18.94
N ASP A 71 -18.43 6.17 17.75
CA ASP A 71 -19.79 5.91 17.28
C ASP A 71 -19.86 4.70 16.33
N GLU A 72 -18.76 3.96 16.20
CA GLU A 72 -18.69 2.74 15.41
C GLU A 72 -19.63 1.68 15.99
N THR A 73 -20.47 1.11 15.14
CA THR A 73 -21.40 0.03 15.53
C THR A 73 -20.95 -1.33 15.02
N GLU A 74 -20.05 -1.35 14.03
CA GLU A 74 -19.48 -2.55 13.47
C GLU A 74 -18.12 -2.85 14.12
N PRO A 75 -17.88 -4.08 14.61
CA PRO A 75 -16.56 -4.48 15.08
C PRO A 75 -15.53 -4.37 13.96
N ILE A 76 -14.31 -3.90 14.28
CA ILE A 76 -13.24 -3.73 13.28
C ILE A 76 -12.87 -5.05 12.59
N THR A 77 -13.10 -6.18 13.27
CA THR A 77 -12.94 -7.53 12.72
C THR A 77 -13.85 -7.81 11.54
N VAL A 78 -15.08 -7.26 11.50
CA VAL A 78 -16.00 -7.45 10.36
C VAL A 78 -15.47 -6.72 9.13
N ALA A 79 -15.00 -5.49 9.29
CA ALA A 79 -14.38 -4.74 8.21
C ALA A 79 -13.08 -5.41 7.73
N ALA A 80 -12.26 -5.93 8.65
CA ALA A 80 -11.05 -6.67 8.32
C ALA A 80 -11.35 -7.93 7.49
N ARG A 81 -12.34 -8.74 7.90
CA ARG A 81 -12.76 -9.92 7.12
C ARG A 81 -13.20 -9.58 5.71
N ARG A 82 -14.00 -8.51 5.54
CA ARG A 82 -14.41 -8.07 4.19
C ARG A 82 -13.24 -7.77 3.27
N LEU A 83 -12.15 -7.21 3.80
CA LEU A 83 -10.92 -7.00 3.02
C LEU A 83 -10.22 -8.33 2.74
N LEU A 84 -9.99 -9.12 3.79
CA LEU A 84 -9.27 -10.40 3.71
C LEU A 84 -9.95 -11.39 2.74
N ASP A 85 -11.28 -11.50 2.80
CA ASP A 85 -12.08 -12.37 1.93
C ASP A 85 -12.08 -11.89 0.45
N GLY A 86 -11.71 -10.64 0.20
CA GLY A 86 -11.59 -10.05 -1.13
C GLY A 86 -10.19 -10.14 -1.75
N PHE A 87 -9.19 -10.55 -0.97
CA PHE A 87 -7.81 -10.70 -1.45
C PHE A 87 -7.59 -12.06 -2.13
N ALA A 88 -6.60 -12.12 -3.02
CA ALA A 88 -6.22 -13.38 -3.65
C ALA A 88 -5.54 -14.30 -2.63
N ALA A 89 -5.66 -15.62 -2.80
CA ALA A 89 -5.10 -16.59 -1.85
C ALA A 89 -3.56 -16.55 -1.79
N GLU A 90 -2.93 -16.06 -2.87
CA GLU A 90 -1.50 -15.89 -3.03
C GLU A 90 -0.97 -14.53 -2.57
N ASP A 91 -1.84 -13.59 -2.20
CA ASP A 91 -1.43 -12.29 -1.65
C ASP A 91 -0.81 -12.47 -0.27
N ALA A 92 0.31 -11.80 -0.02
CA ALA A 92 0.88 -11.69 1.31
C ALA A 92 0.18 -10.56 2.07
N VAL A 93 -0.27 -10.81 3.29
CA VAL A 93 -1.06 -9.83 4.04
C VAL A 93 -0.36 -9.45 5.34
N TYR A 94 -0.15 -8.15 5.52
CA TYR A 94 0.43 -7.56 6.72
C TYR A 94 -0.61 -6.65 7.38
N ILE A 95 -1.02 -6.99 8.60
CA ILE A 95 -1.84 -6.11 9.43
C ILE A 95 -0.91 -5.38 10.39
N VAL A 96 -0.95 -4.05 10.41
CA VAL A 96 -0.17 -3.22 11.31
C VAL A 96 -1.11 -2.50 12.27
N THR A 97 -0.99 -2.79 13.57
CA THR A 97 -1.81 -2.21 14.62
C THR A 97 -1.08 -1.12 15.39
N ASP A 98 -1.84 -0.21 15.98
CA ASP A 98 -1.33 0.93 16.74
C ASP A 98 -0.52 0.53 17.98
N VAL A 99 -1.11 -0.23 18.91
CA VAL A 99 -0.52 -0.50 20.22
C VAL A 99 -0.81 -1.91 20.72
N MET A 100 0.24 -2.57 21.24
CA MET A 100 0.11 -3.88 21.87
C MET A 100 -0.81 -3.83 23.09
N GLY A 101 -1.70 -4.83 23.22
CA GLY A 101 -2.67 -4.92 24.31
C GLY A 101 -3.90 -4.00 24.19
N GLY A 102 -3.94 -3.11 23.19
CA GLY A 102 -5.14 -2.34 22.84
C GLY A 102 -6.26 -3.22 22.26
N SER A 103 -7.51 -2.76 22.31
CA SER A 103 -8.66 -3.55 21.84
C SER A 103 -8.54 -3.90 20.36
N VAL A 104 -8.12 -2.94 19.53
CA VAL A 104 -7.87 -3.15 18.10
C VAL A 104 -6.88 -4.30 17.86
N ASN A 105 -5.73 -4.29 18.54
CA ASN A 105 -4.74 -5.36 18.42
C ASN A 105 -5.28 -6.72 18.89
N ASN A 106 -5.98 -6.74 20.02
CA ASN A 106 -6.56 -7.96 20.58
C ASN A 106 -7.62 -8.56 19.66
N GLU A 107 -8.43 -7.71 19.03
CA GLU A 107 -9.42 -8.11 18.03
C GLU A 107 -8.76 -8.66 16.77
N MET A 108 -7.71 -8.01 16.24
CA MET A 108 -6.98 -8.53 15.07
C MET A 108 -6.28 -9.86 15.35
N LEU A 109 -5.78 -10.09 16.58
CA LEU A 109 -5.21 -11.37 17.00
C LEU A 109 -6.21 -12.52 16.85
N THR A 110 -7.51 -12.28 17.05
CA THR A 110 -8.55 -13.32 16.91
C THR A 110 -8.73 -13.81 15.47
N LEU A 111 -8.24 -13.08 14.48
CA LEU A 111 -8.34 -13.44 13.06
C LEU A 111 -7.26 -14.42 12.61
N LEU A 112 -6.11 -14.47 13.30
CA LEU A 112 -4.97 -15.30 12.89
C LEU A 112 -5.27 -16.81 12.75
N PRO A 113 -6.12 -17.44 13.59
CA PRO A 113 -6.51 -18.83 13.39
C PRO A 113 -7.28 -19.08 12.09
N GLU A 114 -7.97 -18.06 11.58
CA GLU A 114 -8.81 -18.14 10.37
C GLU A 114 -8.05 -17.73 9.11
N TYR A 115 -7.04 -16.85 9.26
CA TYR A 115 -6.20 -16.36 8.17
C TYR A 115 -4.71 -16.63 8.49
N PRO A 116 -4.24 -17.89 8.35
CA PRO A 116 -2.89 -18.28 8.77
C PRO A 116 -1.75 -17.66 7.96
N ALA A 117 -2.05 -17.08 6.78
CA ALA A 117 -1.09 -16.35 5.95
C ALA A 117 -0.93 -14.87 6.36
N VAL A 118 -1.75 -14.37 7.29
CA VAL A 118 -1.67 -13.00 7.78
C VAL A 118 -0.53 -12.86 8.79
N HIS A 119 0.33 -11.87 8.56
CA HIS A 119 1.30 -11.41 9.54
C HIS A 119 0.71 -10.20 10.28
N LEU A 120 0.58 -10.30 11.61
CA LEU A 120 0.13 -9.20 12.46
C LEU A 120 1.33 -8.58 13.20
N ILE A 121 1.55 -7.29 12.99
CA ILE A 121 2.61 -6.51 13.59
C ILE A 121 1.97 -5.37 14.40
N CYS A 122 2.41 -5.16 15.65
CA CYS A 122 1.94 -4.05 16.47
C CYS A 122 3.01 -2.95 16.60
N GLY A 123 2.58 -1.73 16.93
CA GLY A 123 3.47 -0.59 17.12
C GLY A 123 3.68 0.20 15.84
N MET A 124 2.57 0.53 15.17
CA MET A 124 2.54 1.29 13.92
C MET A 124 3.43 2.54 14.00
N ASN A 125 4.35 2.68 13.05
CA ASN A 125 5.11 3.90 12.82
C ASN A 125 5.37 4.09 11.32
N ALA A 126 5.76 5.29 10.92
CA ALA A 126 5.92 5.62 9.50
C ALA A 126 7.01 4.79 8.81
N SER A 127 8.14 4.52 9.50
CA SER A 127 9.23 3.71 8.95
C SER A 127 8.77 2.30 8.59
N LEU A 128 8.08 1.62 9.52
CA LEU A 128 7.54 0.28 9.30
C LEU A 128 6.60 0.25 8.09
N VAL A 129 5.65 1.19 8.02
CA VAL A 129 4.65 1.19 6.95
C VAL A 129 5.27 1.55 5.61
N LEU A 130 6.24 2.49 5.57
CA LEU A 130 6.98 2.82 4.35
C LEU A 130 7.74 1.61 3.82
N THR A 131 8.49 0.90 4.67
CA THR A 131 9.25 -0.27 4.26
C THR A 131 8.34 -1.38 3.75
N LEU A 132 7.22 -1.67 4.44
CA LEU A 132 6.26 -2.66 3.96
C LEU A 132 5.65 -2.25 2.61
N ALA A 133 5.27 -0.97 2.46
CA ALA A 133 4.62 -0.46 1.26
C ALA A 133 5.54 -0.35 0.05
N SER A 134 6.86 -0.21 0.26
CA SER A 134 7.85 -0.16 -0.81
C SER A 134 8.29 -1.54 -1.32
N ASN A 135 7.88 -2.62 -0.66
CA ASN A 135 8.20 -3.98 -1.10
C ASN A 135 7.11 -4.52 -2.02
N ASP A 136 7.50 -4.87 -3.24
CA ASP A 136 6.59 -5.48 -4.23
C ASP A 136 6.42 -6.99 -4.02
N GLU A 137 7.40 -7.64 -3.39
CA GLU A 137 7.40 -9.09 -3.13
C GLU A 137 7.13 -9.42 -1.65
N ALA A 138 6.55 -10.60 -1.42
CA ALA A 138 6.28 -11.09 -0.08
C ALA A 138 7.58 -11.27 0.72
N LEU A 139 7.64 -10.64 1.89
CA LEU A 139 8.75 -10.77 2.82
C LEU A 139 8.77 -12.17 3.44
N THR A 140 9.95 -12.77 3.46
CA THR A 140 10.26 -13.89 4.33
C THR A 140 10.19 -13.48 5.81
N GLN A 141 10.19 -14.46 6.71
CA GLN A 141 10.15 -14.20 8.14
C GLN A 141 11.39 -13.42 8.63
N ASP A 142 12.56 -13.65 8.04
CA ASP A 142 13.80 -12.98 8.42
C ASP A 142 13.80 -11.53 7.91
N GLU A 143 13.36 -11.29 6.67
CA GLU A 143 13.22 -9.94 6.12
C GLU A 143 12.19 -9.12 6.90
N LEU A 144 11.06 -9.72 7.30
CA LEU A 144 10.08 -9.06 8.16
C LEU A 144 10.68 -8.69 9.54
N ALA A 145 11.51 -9.56 10.11
CA ALA A 145 12.18 -9.29 11.37
C ALA A 145 13.18 -8.13 11.27
N GLU A 146 13.92 -8.05 10.15
CA GLU A 146 14.83 -6.94 9.84
C GLU A 146 14.05 -5.63 9.65
N CYS A 147 12.96 -5.64 8.88
CA CYS A 147 12.07 -4.49 8.72
C CYS A 147 11.57 -3.96 10.06
N ILE A 148 11.21 -4.84 10.99
CA ILE A 148 10.76 -4.47 12.35
C ILE A 148 11.93 -3.89 13.17
N ALA A 149 13.14 -4.43 13.03
CA ALA A 149 14.33 -3.93 13.73
C ALA A 149 14.68 -2.51 13.27
N ASP A 150 14.68 -2.27 11.96
CA ASP A 150 14.95 -0.96 11.36
C ASP A 150 13.88 0.07 11.73
N ALA A 151 12.61 -0.35 11.72
CA ALA A 151 11.51 0.51 12.15
C ALA A 151 11.62 0.92 13.63
N LYS A 152 12.16 0.05 14.50
CA LYS A 152 12.44 0.40 15.91
C LYS A 152 13.63 1.34 16.03
N ALA A 153 14.66 1.16 15.20
CA ALA A 153 15.84 2.02 15.19
C ALA A 153 15.53 3.47 14.80
N GLN A 154 14.42 3.72 14.10
CA GLN A 154 13.94 5.06 13.75
C GLN A 154 13.25 5.82 14.89
N ILE A 155 13.10 5.21 16.07
CA ILE A 155 12.62 5.91 17.28
C ILE A 155 13.83 6.48 18.00
N ILE A 156 14.15 7.76 17.73
CA ILE A 156 15.39 8.40 18.17
C ILE A 156 15.09 9.68 18.95
N ASP A 157 15.79 9.89 20.07
CA ASP A 157 15.88 11.21 20.71
C ASP A 157 16.90 12.06 19.95
N CYS A 158 16.41 12.87 19.00
CA CYS A 158 17.26 13.72 18.18
C CYS A 158 18.07 14.75 18.99
N ASN A 159 17.59 15.17 20.18
CA ASN A 159 18.36 16.09 21.02
C ASN A 159 19.58 15.40 21.63
N LEU A 160 19.44 14.15 22.04
CA LEU A 160 20.56 13.35 22.53
C LEU A 160 21.51 13.00 21.39
N LEU A 161 21.00 12.64 20.21
CA LEU A 161 21.80 12.37 19.02
C LEU A 161 22.73 13.55 18.68
N LEU A 162 22.18 14.77 18.66
CA LEU A 162 22.95 15.98 18.37
C LEU A 162 23.97 16.32 19.47
N LYS A 163 23.63 16.07 20.74
CA LYS A 163 24.57 16.27 21.86
C LYS A 163 25.77 15.34 21.78
N ASN A 164 25.52 14.05 21.50
CA ASN A 164 26.60 13.07 21.40
C ASN A 164 27.51 13.37 20.21
N ALA A 165 26.95 13.73 19.05
CA ALA A 165 27.73 14.10 17.88
C ALA A 165 28.65 15.31 18.13
N ALA A 166 28.20 16.31 18.88
CA ALA A 166 29.02 17.46 19.24
C ALA A 166 30.12 17.12 20.26
N GLN A 167 29.89 16.15 21.15
CA GLN A 167 30.90 15.69 22.12
C GLN A 167 31.99 14.86 21.44
N ASP A 168 31.61 13.99 20.50
CA ASP A 168 32.55 13.19 19.72
C ASP A 168 33.51 14.10 18.90
N GLU A 169 33.01 15.22 18.36
CA GLU A 169 33.83 16.21 17.64
C GLU A 169 34.78 17.01 18.55
N GLU A 170 34.41 17.26 19.82
CA GLU A 170 35.28 17.94 20.79
C GLU A 170 36.38 17.03 21.35
N ASP A 171 36.10 15.72 21.50
CA ASP A 171 37.06 14.72 22.01
C ASP A 171 38.13 14.33 20.96
N ASP A 172 37.86 14.55 19.66
CA ASP A 172 38.78 14.29 18.54
C ASP A 172 39.77 15.47 18.24
N LEU A 173 39.73 16.56 19.04
CA LEU A 173 40.58 17.77 18.91
C LEU A 173 41.67 17.87 19.98
#